data_AF-A0A1S3WLP6-F1
#
_entry.id   AF-A0A1S3WLP6-F1
#
_cell.length_a   1.000
_cell.length_b   1.000
_cell.length_c   1.000
_cell.angle_alpha   90.00
_cell.angle_beta   90.00
_cell.angle_gamma   90.00
#
_symmetry.space_group_name_H-M   'P 1'
#
loop_
_entity.id
_entity.type
_entity.pdbx_description
1 polymer ?
#
loop_
_entity_poly.entity_id
_entity_poly.type
_entity_poly.pdbx_seq_one_letter_code
_entity_poly.pdbx_strand_id
1 'polypeptide(L)'
;MERKRETARFPSRSVCSPDGYLYEREAILEYILHQKKEFARQMKAYEKQRGARREEQKELQRAAAQDQVRGFLEKEAAIVSRPLNPFTPKVAPGEPSDEARAGSSTGPASKDKDRALPSFWIPSLTPEAKATKLEKPSRTVTCPMSGKPLRMSDLTAVRFTPLDSSVDRVGLITRSERYVCAVTRDSLSNATPCAVLRPSGAVVTLECVEKLIRKDMVDPVNGEKLTDRDIIVLQRGGTGFAGSGVKLQAEKSRPVMQA
;
A
#
# COMPACT_ATOMS: atom_id res chain seq x y z
N MET A 1 42.64 -40.73 -6.58
CA MET A 1 41.19 -40.63 -6.30
C MET A 1 40.97 -39.51 -5.29
N GLU A 2 41.01 -38.28 -5.76
CA GLU A 2 40.84 -37.10 -4.91
C GLU A 2 39.41 -36.61 -5.13
N ARG A 3 38.50 -37.02 -4.23
CA ARG A 3 37.12 -36.55 -4.26
C ARG A 3 37.15 -35.06 -3.93
N LYS A 4 37.13 -34.22 -4.97
CA LYS A 4 36.73 -32.82 -4.88
C LYS A 4 35.41 -32.80 -4.10
N ARG A 5 35.48 -32.47 -2.82
CA ARG A 5 34.32 -32.08 -2.04
C ARG A 5 33.90 -30.76 -2.65
N GLU A 6 33.08 -30.84 -3.69
CA GLU A 6 32.26 -29.73 -4.12
C GLU A 6 31.50 -29.30 -2.87
N THR A 7 31.97 -28.22 -2.25
CA THR A 7 31.30 -27.59 -1.12
C THR A 7 29.92 -27.26 -1.62
N ALA A 8 28.95 -28.10 -1.26
CA ALA A 8 27.54 -27.87 -1.53
C ALA A 8 27.30 -26.41 -1.16
N ARG A 9 27.01 -25.58 -2.18
CA ARG A 9 26.72 -24.16 -1.98
C ARG A 9 25.43 -24.12 -1.18
N PHE A 10 25.55 -24.15 0.14
CA PHE A 10 24.44 -23.81 1.01
C PHE A 10 24.02 -22.41 0.57
N PRO A 11 22.75 -22.22 0.17
CA PRO A 11 22.28 -20.91 -0.23
C PRO A 11 22.57 -19.94 0.91
N SER A 12 23.26 -18.85 0.59
CA SER A 12 23.62 -17.85 1.59
C SER A 12 22.37 -17.42 2.36
N ARG A 13 22.43 -17.55 3.69
CA ARG A 13 21.31 -17.22 4.57
C ARG A 13 20.95 -15.74 4.54
N SER A 14 21.94 -14.88 4.27
CA SER A 14 21.78 -13.44 4.13
C SER A 14 21.42 -13.04 2.70
N VAL A 15 20.45 -12.14 2.57
CA VAL A 15 20.06 -11.49 1.32
C VAL A 15 19.99 -9.98 1.50
N CYS A 16 20.24 -9.23 0.43
CA CYS A 16 20.21 -7.78 0.42
C CYS A 16 19.14 -7.26 -0.55
N SER A 17 18.41 -6.25 -0.11
CA SER A 17 17.50 -5.45 -0.95
C SER A 17 18.28 -4.45 -1.81
N PRO A 18 17.76 -4.01 -2.97
CA PRO A 18 18.41 -2.99 -3.81
C PRO A 18 18.71 -1.66 -3.08
N ASP A 19 17.99 -1.38 -2.00
CA ASP A 19 18.19 -0.18 -1.16
C ASP A 19 19.35 -0.32 -0.16
N GLY A 20 19.99 -1.49 -0.07
CA GLY A 20 21.12 -1.73 0.82
C GLY A 20 20.77 -2.31 2.19
N TYR A 21 19.53 -2.75 2.41
CA TYR A 21 19.14 -3.42 3.67
C TYR A 21 19.44 -4.91 3.61
N LEU A 22 20.00 -5.45 4.70
CA LEU A 22 20.31 -6.86 4.86
C LEU A 22 19.17 -7.57 5.60
N TYR A 23 18.76 -8.73 5.11
CA TYR A 23 17.73 -9.58 5.69
C TYR A 23 18.20 -11.02 5.75
N GLU A 24 17.61 -11.78 6.66
CA GLU A 24 17.63 -13.24 6.57
C GLU A 24 16.67 -13.70 5.45
N ARG A 25 17.13 -14.64 4.63
CA ARG A 25 16.42 -15.15 3.47
C ARG A 25 15.06 -15.73 3.84
N GLU A 26 14.97 -16.51 4.91
CA GLU A 26 13.72 -17.15 5.31
C GLU A 26 12.70 -16.09 5.77
N ALA A 27 13.12 -15.20 6.68
CA ALA A 27 12.28 -14.15 7.23
C ALA A 27 11.70 -13.20 6.16
N ILE A 28 12.51 -12.74 5.20
CA ILE A 28 12.00 -11.82 4.17
C ILE A 28 11.04 -12.53 3.21
N LEU A 29 11.23 -13.82 2.95
CA LEU A 29 10.35 -14.60 2.09
C LEU A 29 9.02 -14.90 2.78
N GLU A 30 9.04 -15.25 4.06
CA GLU A 30 7.84 -15.38 4.86
C GLU A 30 7.04 -14.08 4.90
N TYR A 31 7.72 -12.94 5.09
CA TYR A 31 7.10 -11.62 5.03
C TYR A 31 6.44 -11.36 3.67
N ILE A 32 7.12 -11.64 2.55
CA ILE A 32 6.57 -11.46 1.20
C ILE A 32 5.33 -12.35 1.00
N LEU A 33 5.37 -13.59 1.47
CA LEU A 33 4.24 -14.51 1.38
C LEU A 33 3.05 -14.04 2.22
N HIS A 34 3.30 -13.56 3.44
CA HIS A 34 2.29 -13.00 4.32
C HIS A 34 1.60 -11.79 3.67
N GLN A 35 2.37 -10.83 3.17
CA GLN A 35 1.84 -9.64 2.49
C GLN A 35 1.00 -10.01 1.26
N LYS A 36 1.45 -10.97 0.45
CA LYS A 36 0.66 -11.44 -0.70
C LYS A 36 -0.66 -12.10 -0.29
N LYS A 37 -0.68 -12.85 0.81
CA LYS A 37 -1.92 -13.45 1.35
C LYS A 37 -2.89 -12.37 1.81
N GLU A 38 -2.39 -11.37 2.53
CA GLU A 38 -3.21 -10.22 2.97
C GLU A 38 -3.76 -9.42 1.80
N PHE A 39 -2.95 -9.13 0.78
CA PHE A 39 -3.44 -8.47 -0.43
C PHE A 39 -4.48 -9.31 -1.17
N ALA A 40 -4.33 -10.63 -1.23
CA ALA A 40 -5.35 -11.49 -1.84
C ALA A 40 -6.67 -11.45 -1.06
N ARG A 41 -6.61 -11.44 0.28
CA ARG A 41 -7.79 -11.29 1.15
C ARG A 41 -8.49 -9.96 0.93
N GLN A 42 -7.73 -8.86 0.94
CA GLN A 42 -8.25 -7.51 0.71
C GLN A 42 -8.81 -7.33 -0.70
N MET A 43 -8.14 -7.87 -1.72
CA MET A 43 -8.61 -7.85 -3.10
C MET A 43 -9.94 -8.59 -3.26
N LYS A 44 -10.10 -9.76 -2.63
CA LYS A 44 -11.35 -10.52 -2.66
C LYS A 44 -12.50 -9.74 -2.00
N ALA A 45 -12.23 -9.08 -0.86
CA ALA A 45 -13.22 -8.23 -0.20
C ALA A 45 -13.62 -7.02 -1.07
N TYR A 46 -12.64 -6.37 -1.70
CA TYR A 46 -12.85 -5.27 -2.64
C TYR A 46 -13.66 -5.70 -3.87
N GLU A 47 -13.35 -6.85 -4.46
CA GLU A 47 -14.09 -7.40 -5.60
C GLU A 47 -15.54 -7.74 -5.25
N LYS A 48 -15.78 -8.32 -4.06
CA LYS A 48 -17.14 -8.57 -3.56
C LYS A 48 -17.93 -7.27 -3.40
N GLN A 49 -17.33 -6.24 -2.79
CA GLN A 49 -17.97 -4.93 -2.64
C GLN A 49 -18.25 -4.28 -4.00
N ARG A 50 -17.31 -4.38 -4.94
CA ARG A 50 -17.46 -3.84 -6.30
C ARG A 50 -18.56 -4.58 -7.09
N GLY A 51 -18.68 -5.90 -6.90
CA GLY A 51 -19.75 -6.72 -7.47
C GLY A 51 -21.13 -6.28 -6.99
N ALA A 52 -21.32 -6.25 -5.66
CA ALA A 52 -22.58 -5.83 -5.04
C ALA A 52 -22.98 -4.41 -5.48
N ARG A 53 -22.04 -3.45 -5.46
CA ARG A 53 -22.29 -2.07 -5.91
C ARG A 53 -22.69 -2.00 -7.40
N ARG A 54 -22.14 -2.87 -8.25
CA ARG A 54 -22.48 -2.92 -9.67
C ARG A 54 -23.88 -3.52 -9.89
N GLU A 55 -24.29 -4.49 -9.09
CA GLU A 55 -25.64 -5.08 -9.13
C GLU A 55 -26.68 -4.08 -8.65
N GLU A 56 -26.46 -3.43 -7.50
CA GLU A 56 -27.32 -2.37 -6.97
C GLU A 56 -27.49 -1.22 -7.98
N GLN A 57 -26.41 -0.79 -8.63
CA GLN A 57 -26.49 0.23 -9.69
C GLN A 57 -27.31 -0.22 -10.90
N LYS A 58 -27.23 -1.51 -11.29
CA LYS A 58 -28.04 -2.05 -12.39
C LYS A 58 -29.51 -2.13 -12.01
N GLU A 59 -29.81 -2.52 -10.77
CA GLU A 59 -31.18 -2.57 -10.25
C GLU A 59 -31.79 -1.18 -10.17
N LEU A 60 -31.05 -0.19 -9.65
CA LEU A 60 -31.46 1.21 -9.64
C LEU A 60 -31.70 1.76 -11.06
N GLN A 61 -30.84 1.42 -12.03
CA GLN A 61 -31.04 1.81 -13.44
C GLN A 61 -32.29 1.17 -14.05
N ARG A 62 -32.54 -0.12 -13.75
CA ARG A 62 -33.75 -0.82 -14.21
C ARG A 62 -35.01 -0.23 -13.60
N ALA A 63 -35.00 0.05 -12.30
CA ALA A 63 -36.12 0.69 -11.60
C ALA A 63 -36.38 2.10 -12.16
N ALA A 64 -35.33 2.91 -12.35
CA ALA A 64 -35.45 4.23 -12.96
C ALA A 64 -36.01 4.17 -14.39
N ALA A 65 -35.57 3.20 -15.20
CA ALA A 65 -36.12 3.00 -16.54
C ALA A 65 -37.60 2.59 -16.50
N GLN A 66 -37.98 1.71 -15.57
CA GLN A 66 -39.38 1.31 -15.36
C GLN A 66 -40.26 2.48 -14.90
N ASP A 67 -39.77 3.31 -13.98
CA ASP A 67 -40.48 4.51 -13.52
C ASP A 67 -40.63 5.55 -14.65
N GLN A 68 -39.64 5.69 -15.52
CA GLN A 68 -39.74 6.53 -16.72
C GLN A 68 -40.83 6.02 -17.68
N VAL A 69 -40.87 4.71 -17.95
CA VAL A 69 -41.92 4.11 -18.79
C VAL A 69 -43.29 4.28 -18.15
N ARG A 70 -43.43 4.02 -16.84
CA ARG A 70 -44.69 4.22 -16.11
C ARG A 70 -45.15 5.68 -16.17
N GLY A 71 -44.24 6.62 -15.92
CA GLY A 71 -44.55 8.05 -15.99
C GLY A 71 -44.88 8.53 -17.41
N PHE A 72 -44.38 7.86 -18.45
CA PHE A 72 -44.80 8.11 -19.83
C PHE A 72 -46.23 7.62 -20.08
N LEU A 73 -46.55 6.38 -19.70
CA LEU A 73 -47.89 5.80 -19.84
C LEU A 73 -48.96 6.59 -19.07
N GLU A 74 -48.64 7.05 -17.86
CA GLU A 74 -49.55 7.90 -17.07
C GLU A 74 -49.84 9.24 -17.77
N LYS A 75 -48.85 9.84 -18.41
CA LYS A 75 -49.03 11.08 -19.19
C LYS A 75 -49.88 10.84 -20.42
N GLU A 76 -49.68 9.73 -21.13
CA GLU A 76 -50.54 9.36 -22.27
C GLU A 76 -51.99 9.13 -21.81
N ALA A 77 -52.19 8.38 -20.72
CA ALA A 77 -53.53 8.14 -20.16
C ALA A 77 -54.21 9.44 -19.68
N ALA A 78 -53.46 10.39 -19.13
CA ALA A 78 -53.97 11.69 -18.71
C ALA A 78 -54.39 12.57 -19.91
N ILE A 79 -53.73 12.44 -21.06
CA ILE A 79 -54.12 13.13 -22.30
C ILE A 79 -55.38 12.51 -22.90
N VAL A 80 -55.52 11.17 -22.87
CA VAL A 80 -56.69 10.46 -23.41
C VAL A 80 -57.94 10.62 -22.54
N SER A 81 -57.78 10.69 -21.21
CA SER A 81 -58.91 10.78 -20.26
C SER A 81 -59.40 12.19 -19.97
N ARG A 82 -58.68 13.23 -20.42
CA ARG A 82 -59.05 14.62 -20.20
C ARG A 82 -59.57 15.22 -21.51
N PRO A 83 -60.90 15.24 -21.75
CA PRO A 83 -61.44 15.81 -22.97
C PRO A 83 -61.10 17.30 -23.02
N LEU A 84 -60.25 17.68 -23.97
CA LEU A 84 -60.05 19.07 -24.40
C LEU A 84 -61.36 19.54 -25.04
N ASN A 85 -62.33 19.93 -24.23
CA ASN A 85 -63.47 20.71 -24.70
C ASN A 85 -63.03 22.18 -24.82
N PRO A 86 -62.91 22.74 -26.04
CA PRO A 86 -62.49 24.13 -26.24
C PRO A 86 -63.62 25.16 -26.01
N PHE A 87 -64.80 24.71 -25.58
CA PHE A 87 -66.03 25.53 -25.57
C PHE A 87 -66.67 25.76 -24.18
N THR A 88 -65.99 25.46 -23.07
CA THR A 88 -66.44 25.94 -21.75
C THR A 88 -65.53 27.05 -21.25
N PRO A 89 -66.03 28.30 -21.11
CA PRO A 89 -65.21 29.41 -20.66
C PRO A 89 -64.84 29.23 -19.19
N LYS A 90 -63.55 29.46 -18.96
CA LYS A 90 -62.88 29.68 -17.68
C LYS A 90 -63.69 30.60 -16.75
N VAL A 91 -64.19 30.05 -15.65
CA VAL A 91 -64.53 30.84 -14.46
C VAL A 91 -63.34 30.71 -13.49
N ALA A 92 -62.63 31.80 -13.31
CA ALA A 92 -61.63 31.98 -12.26
C ALA A 92 -62.32 31.96 -10.88
N PRO A 93 -61.62 31.51 -9.83
CA PRO A 93 -61.07 32.49 -8.87
C PRO A 93 -59.67 32.05 -8.39
N GLY A 94 -58.68 32.93 -8.21
CA GLY A 94 -58.63 33.95 -7.16
C GLY A 94 -57.52 33.52 -6.18
N GLU A 95 -56.45 34.31 -6.08
CA GLU A 95 -55.35 34.10 -5.12
C GLU A 95 -55.82 34.26 -3.66
N PRO A 96 -55.12 33.64 -2.67
CA PRO A 96 -55.53 33.64 -1.27
C PRO A 96 -55.00 34.88 -0.54
N SER A 97 -55.87 35.54 0.23
CA SER A 97 -55.47 36.50 1.25
C SER A 97 -56.16 36.17 2.57
N ASP A 98 -55.39 36.36 3.63
CA ASP A 98 -55.50 35.84 4.99
C ASP A 98 -56.80 36.07 5.78
N GLU A 99 -56.86 35.27 6.85
CA GLU A 99 -57.46 35.51 8.18
C GLU A 99 -58.88 35.01 8.54
N ALA A 100 -58.85 34.15 9.57
CA ALA A 100 -59.74 34.08 10.74
C ALA A 100 -61.10 33.32 10.66
N ARG A 101 -61.00 32.06 11.17
CA ARG A 101 -61.70 31.55 12.39
C ARG A 101 -62.92 30.61 12.23
N ALA A 102 -62.70 29.42 12.82
CA ALA A 102 -63.60 28.53 13.56
C ALA A 102 -64.72 27.74 12.83
N GLY A 103 -64.65 26.41 12.97
CA GLY A 103 -65.78 25.50 12.78
C GLY A 103 -65.37 24.03 12.68
N SER A 104 -65.60 23.29 13.76
CA SER A 104 -65.41 21.83 13.94
C SER A 104 -66.17 20.97 12.92
N SER A 105 -65.59 19.83 12.48
CA SER A 105 -66.20 18.47 12.57
C SER A 105 -65.48 17.42 11.70
N THR A 106 -64.96 16.37 12.35
CA THR A 106 -64.95 14.93 11.95
C THR A 106 -64.79 14.51 10.46
N GLY A 107 -63.70 13.80 10.14
CA GLY A 107 -63.58 12.93 8.96
C GLY A 107 -62.11 12.56 8.58
N PRO A 108 -61.83 11.42 7.94
CA PRO A 108 -60.74 10.50 8.33
C PRO A 108 -59.46 10.50 7.45
N ALA A 109 -58.44 9.80 7.95
CA ALA A 109 -57.27 9.26 7.25
C ALA A 109 -56.33 10.29 6.57
N SER A 110 -55.66 11.11 7.38
CA SER A 110 -54.36 11.62 6.96
C SER A 110 -53.42 10.43 6.79
N LYS A 111 -53.10 10.11 5.53
CA LYS A 111 -51.87 9.41 5.19
C LYS A 111 -50.76 10.08 5.99
N ASP A 112 -50.15 9.33 6.91
CA ASP A 112 -48.90 9.65 7.57
C ASP A 112 -47.86 9.94 6.47
N LYS A 113 -47.83 11.19 6.01
CA LYS A 113 -46.59 11.83 5.66
C LYS A 113 -45.94 12.10 6.98
N ASP A 114 -45.39 11.05 7.59
CA ASP A 114 -44.37 11.18 8.60
C ASP A 114 -43.43 12.25 8.08
N ARG A 115 -43.45 13.40 8.75
CA ARG A 115 -42.39 14.39 8.65
C ARG A 115 -41.14 13.59 8.94
N ALA A 116 -40.41 13.21 7.89
CA ALA A 116 -39.13 12.54 7.98
C ALA A 116 -38.13 13.53 8.59
N LEU A 117 -38.28 13.75 9.89
CA LEU A 117 -37.28 14.38 10.72
C LEU A 117 -36.11 13.39 10.71
N PRO A 118 -34.89 13.83 10.41
CA PRO A 118 -33.71 12.97 10.44
C PRO A 118 -33.38 12.67 11.91
N SER A 119 -34.16 11.77 12.53
CA SER A 119 -33.93 11.31 13.89
C SER A 119 -32.86 10.23 13.85
N PHE A 120 -31.61 10.70 13.97
CA PHE A 120 -30.41 9.87 14.08
C PHE A 120 -30.48 8.83 15.23
N TRP A 121 -31.37 9.03 16.22
CA TRP A 121 -31.53 8.15 17.38
C TRP A 121 -32.58 7.04 17.21
N ILE A 122 -33.28 6.99 16.08
CA ILE A 122 -34.23 5.91 15.78
C ILE A 122 -33.49 4.85 14.94
N PRO A 123 -33.26 3.62 15.45
CA PRO A 123 -32.51 2.58 14.73
C PRO A 123 -33.04 2.23 13.34
N SER A 124 -34.31 2.54 13.05
CA SER A 124 -34.94 2.33 11.74
C SER A 124 -34.73 3.47 10.74
N LEU A 125 -34.33 4.67 11.21
CA LEU A 125 -34.10 5.88 10.41
C LEU A 125 -32.63 6.33 10.42
N THR A 126 -31.76 5.63 11.15
CA THR A 126 -30.31 5.80 11.04
C THR A 126 -29.89 5.50 9.61
N PRO A 127 -29.22 6.43 8.90
CA PRO A 127 -28.62 6.08 7.62
C PRO A 127 -27.65 4.95 7.88
N GLU A 128 -27.93 3.76 7.33
CA GLU A 128 -27.00 2.64 7.38
C GLU A 128 -25.64 3.17 6.92
N ALA A 129 -24.63 3.00 7.76
CA ALA A 129 -23.29 3.47 7.45
C ALA A 129 -22.87 2.84 6.13
N LYS A 130 -22.86 3.67 5.05
CA LYS A 130 -22.48 3.24 3.71
C LYS A 130 -21.18 2.47 3.84
N ALA A 131 -21.20 1.17 3.55
CA ALA A 131 -20.06 0.29 3.72
C ALA A 131 -18.81 0.99 3.17
N THR A 132 -17.80 1.18 4.03
CA THR A 132 -16.59 1.96 3.75
C THR A 132 -16.12 1.61 2.35
N LYS A 133 -16.04 2.59 1.44
CA LYS A 133 -15.55 2.36 0.08
C LYS A 133 -14.12 1.84 0.22
N LEU A 134 -13.93 0.53 0.10
CA LEU A 134 -12.59 -0.04 0.13
C LEU A 134 -11.89 0.51 -1.12
N GLU A 135 -10.77 1.20 -0.92
CA GLU A 135 -9.93 1.59 -2.04
C GLU A 135 -9.27 0.35 -2.64
N LYS A 136 -8.88 0.42 -3.91
CA LYS A 136 -8.21 -0.69 -4.58
C LYS A 136 -6.89 -0.97 -3.81
N PRO A 137 -6.76 -2.10 -3.11
CA PRO A 137 -5.54 -2.37 -2.36
C PRO A 137 -4.38 -2.52 -3.34
N SER A 138 -3.21 -1.98 -2.96
CA SER A 138 -2.02 -2.07 -3.79
C SER A 138 -1.53 -3.53 -3.83
N ARG A 139 -1.07 -3.98 -5.00
CA ARG A 139 -0.61 -5.38 -5.20
C ARG A 139 0.88 -5.55 -4.97
N THR A 140 1.59 -4.46 -4.70
CA THR A 140 3.04 -4.44 -4.64
C THR A 140 3.48 -4.60 -3.19
N VAL A 141 4.27 -5.64 -2.92
CA VAL A 141 4.87 -5.85 -1.61
C VAL A 141 5.90 -4.75 -1.36
N THR A 142 5.88 -4.21 -0.16
CA THR A 142 6.72 -3.09 0.24
C THR A 142 7.85 -3.60 1.14
N CYS A 143 9.04 -2.99 1.06
CA CYS A 143 10.16 -3.27 1.94
C CYS A 143 9.84 -2.83 3.38
N PRO A 144 10.08 -3.67 4.40
CA PRO A 144 9.75 -3.35 5.78
C PRO A 144 10.55 -2.18 6.36
N MET A 145 11.75 -1.91 5.81
CA MET A 145 12.61 -0.80 6.27
C MET A 145 12.50 0.46 5.41
N SER A 146 12.40 0.32 4.09
CA SER A 146 12.48 1.45 3.16
C SER A 146 11.13 1.96 2.64
N GLY A 147 10.05 1.19 2.80
CA GLY A 147 8.76 1.60 2.23
C GLY A 147 8.68 1.54 0.69
N LYS A 148 9.73 1.05 0.02
CA LYS A 148 9.79 0.93 -1.45
C LYS A 148 9.27 -0.42 -1.95
N PRO A 149 8.82 -0.52 -3.20
CA PRO A 149 8.37 -1.80 -3.77
C PRO A 149 9.52 -2.82 -3.81
N LEU A 150 9.26 -4.02 -3.29
CA LEU A 150 10.24 -5.11 -3.19
C LEU A 150 9.69 -6.38 -3.87
N ARG A 151 10.46 -6.94 -4.81
CA ARG A 151 10.18 -8.25 -5.41
C ARG A 151 11.23 -9.26 -4.98
N MET A 152 10.88 -10.54 -5.07
CA MET A 152 11.82 -11.62 -4.74
C MET A 152 13.01 -11.69 -5.71
N SER A 153 12.83 -11.29 -6.97
CA SER A 153 13.90 -11.19 -7.97
C SER A 153 14.95 -10.15 -7.62
N ASP A 154 14.57 -9.15 -6.83
CA ASP A 154 15.41 -7.98 -6.56
C ASP A 154 16.33 -8.25 -5.35
N LEU A 155 16.07 -9.34 -4.62
CA LEU A 155 16.88 -9.79 -3.49
C LEU A 155 18.16 -10.47 -3.99
N THR A 156 19.29 -9.89 -3.61
CA THR A 156 20.62 -10.40 -3.95
C THR A 156 21.15 -11.26 -2.81
N ALA A 157 21.64 -12.46 -3.11
CA ALA A 157 22.30 -13.34 -2.15
C ALA A 157 23.65 -12.73 -1.70
N VAL A 158 23.88 -12.59 -0.39
CA VAL A 158 25.12 -11.99 0.14
C VAL A 158 26.04 -13.07 0.67
N ARG A 159 27.27 -13.10 0.15
CA ARG A 159 28.34 -14.00 0.56
C ARG A 159 29.44 -13.20 1.26
N PHE A 160 29.48 -13.31 2.58
CA PHE A 160 30.59 -12.79 3.37
C PHE A 160 31.81 -13.72 3.29
N THR A 161 32.98 -13.15 3.08
CA THR A 161 34.25 -13.89 3.17
C THR A 161 34.68 -13.89 4.63
N PRO A 162 34.79 -15.07 5.28
CA PRO A 162 35.27 -15.15 6.66
C PRO A 162 36.75 -14.76 6.72
N LEU A 163 37.15 -14.12 7.82
CA LEU A 163 38.56 -13.94 8.14
C LEU A 163 39.20 -15.32 8.36
N ASP A 164 40.42 -15.52 7.84
CA ASP A 164 41.13 -16.79 8.00
C ASP A 164 41.43 -17.04 9.49
N SER A 165 40.98 -18.20 9.99
CA SER A 165 41.21 -18.66 11.35
C SER A 165 42.67 -19.00 11.64
N SER A 166 43.50 -19.16 10.60
CA SER A 166 44.91 -19.57 10.75
C SER A 166 45.81 -18.49 11.37
N VAL A 167 45.42 -17.21 11.26
CA VAL A 167 46.24 -16.07 11.67
C VAL A 167 46.11 -15.79 13.18
N ASP A 168 45.16 -16.43 13.88
CA ASP A 168 44.70 -15.83 15.13
C ASP A 168 44.11 -16.82 16.17
N ARG A 169 44.86 -17.02 17.26
CA ARG A 169 44.70 -18.08 18.29
C ARG A 169 43.49 -17.94 19.23
N VAL A 170 42.59 -16.99 19.01
CA VAL A 170 41.45 -16.72 19.91
C VAL A 170 40.14 -16.86 19.14
N GLY A 171 39.28 -17.78 19.57
CA GLY A 171 38.09 -18.21 18.83
C GLY A 171 37.20 -17.09 18.28
N LEU A 172 36.57 -17.36 17.14
CA LEU A 172 35.68 -16.46 16.38
C LEU A 172 34.54 -15.82 17.20
N ILE A 173 34.19 -16.37 18.37
CA ILE A 173 32.95 -16.07 19.10
C ILE A 173 33.00 -14.72 19.84
N THR A 174 34.18 -14.21 20.20
CA THR A 174 34.34 -12.95 20.98
C THR A 174 34.89 -11.78 20.17
N ARG A 175 35.16 -11.95 18.88
CA ARG A 175 35.79 -10.92 18.05
C ARG A 175 34.77 -10.01 17.36
N SER A 176 35.09 -8.72 17.36
CA SER A 176 34.36 -7.64 16.67
C SER A 176 34.46 -7.74 15.15
N GLU A 177 35.55 -8.31 14.63
CA GLU A 177 35.85 -8.35 13.20
C GLU A 177 35.91 -9.81 12.72
N ARG A 178 34.85 -10.26 12.05
CA ARG A 178 34.68 -11.66 11.60
C ARG A 178 34.78 -11.85 10.09
N TYR A 179 34.60 -10.77 9.34
CA TYR A 179 34.47 -10.80 7.89
C TYR A 179 35.45 -9.83 7.26
N VAL A 180 35.88 -10.17 6.04
CA VAL A 180 36.84 -9.37 5.26
C VAL A 180 36.27 -9.01 3.90
N CYS A 181 36.79 -7.93 3.33
CA CYS A 181 36.54 -7.55 1.95
C CYS A 181 37.00 -8.67 1.00
N ALA A 182 36.19 -9.00 0.00
CA ALA A 182 36.55 -10.04 -0.98
C ALA A 182 37.76 -9.68 -1.86
N VAL A 183 38.10 -8.38 -1.99
CA VAL A 183 39.15 -7.88 -2.89
C VAL A 183 40.41 -7.54 -2.11
N THR A 184 40.33 -6.58 -1.17
CA THR A 184 41.51 -6.12 -0.41
C THR A 184 41.80 -6.95 0.82
N ARG A 185 40.88 -7.80 1.25
CA ARG A 185 40.95 -8.53 2.53
C ARG A 185 41.03 -7.63 3.77
N ASP A 186 40.67 -6.36 3.65
CA ASP A 186 40.51 -5.47 4.80
C ASP A 186 39.36 -5.95 5.69
N SER A 187 39.46 -5.77 7.01
CA SER A 187 38.40 -6.16 7.94
C SER A 187 37.15 -5.29 7.77
N LEU A 188 35.99 -5.95 7.73
CA LEU A 188 34.69 -5.28 7.62
C LEU A 188 34.20 -4.93 9.03
N SER A 189 34.21 -3.63 9.33
CA SER A 189 33.65 -3.06 10.55
C SER A 189 32.38 -2.26 10.25
N ASN A 190 31.52 -2.04 11.25
CA ASN A 190 30.32 -1.20 11.13
C ASN A 190 30.65 0.25 10.72
N ALA A 191 31.86 0.71 11.02
CA ALA A 191 32.35 2.02 10.64
C ALA A 191 32.74 2.10 9.15
N THR A 192 33.11 1.00 8.51
CA THR A 192 33.59 0.99 7.13
C THR A 192 32.40 0.90 6.17
N PRO A 193 32.27 1.82 5.20
CA PRO A 193 31.15 1.76 4.28
C PRO A 193 31.37 0.61 3.28
N CYS A 194 30.36 -0.22 3.11
CA CYS A 194 30.42 -1.44 2.31
C CYS A 194 29.38 -1.44 1.20
N ALA A 195 29.65 -2.17 0.12
CA ALA A 195 28.72 -2.45 -0.95
C ALA A 195 28.72 -3.94 -1.28
N VAL A 196 27.61 -4.42 -1.84
CA VAL A 196 27.45 -5.77 -2.38
C VAL A 196 27.38 -5.69 -3.89
N LEU A 197 28.12 -6.58 -4.56
CA LEU A 197 28.01 -6.76 -6.01
C LEU A 197 26.91 -7.76 -6.32
N ARG A 198 25.95 -7.40 -7.17
CA ARG A 198 24.81 -8.28 -7.54
C ARG A 198 25.22 -9.63 -8.16
N PRO A 199 26.20 -9.70 -9.07
CA PRO A 199 26.53 -10.95 -9.76
C PRO A 199 27.18 -12.01 -8.84
N SER A 200 28.19 -11.59 -8.06
CA SER A 200 28.91 -12.50 -7.15
C SER A 200 28.29 -12.60 -5.76
N GLY A 201 27.47 -11.62 -5.36
CA GLY A 201 27.01 -11.47 -3.99
C GLY A 201 28.13 -11.13 -3.00
N ALA A 202 29.33 -10.79 -3.48
CA ALA A 202 30.48 -10.52 -2.64
C ALA A 202 30.38 -9.14 -1.97
N VAL A 203 30.83 -9.07 -0.72
CA VAL A 203 30.88 -7.80 0.04
C VAL A 203 32.24 -7.14 -0.15
N VAL A 204 32.21 -5.88 -0.55
CA VAL A 204 33.37 -5.08 -0.91
C VAL A 204 33.30 -3.73 -0.19
N THR A 205 34.44 -3.14 0.19
CA THR A 205 34.47 -1.79 0.76
C THR A 205 34.18 -0.75 -0.32
N LEU A 206 33.58 0.39 0.04
CA LEU A 206 33.34 1.45 -0.96
C LEU A 206 34.64 1.97 -1.58
N GLU A 207 35.74 1.99 -0.84
CA GLU A 207 37.04 2.39 -1.38
C GLU A 207 37.48 1.51 -2.55
N CYS A 208 37.30 0.19 -2.43
CA CYS A 208 37.59 -0.74 -3.52
C CYS A 208 36.66 -0.51 -4.71
N VAL A 209 35.39 -0.23 -4.44
CA VAL A 209 34.42 0.09 -5.50
C VAL A 209 34.87 1.32 -6.28
N GLU A 210 35.26 2.39 -5.58
CA GLU A 210 35.64 3.66 -6.21
C GLU A 210 36.98 3.60 -6.93
N LYS A 211 37.98 2.92 -6.35
CA LYS A 211 39.36 2.91 -6.87
C LYS A 211 39.57 1.86 -7.97
N LEU A 212 38.89 0.71 -7.89
CA LEU A 212 39.09 -0.44 -8.77
C LEU A 212 37.86 -0.70 -9.64
N ILE A 213 36.72 -1.00 -9.02
CA ILE A 213 35.55 -1.54 -9.73
C ILE A 213 34.91 -0.49 -10.65
N ARG A 214 34.87 0.79 -10.27
CA ARG A 214 34.33 1.85 -11.14
C ARG A 214 35.19 2.12 -12.38
N LYS A 215 36.48 1.75 -12.37
CA LYS A 215 37.35 1.91 -13.54
C LYS A 215 37.17 0.78 -14.53
N ASP A 216 37.16 -0.45 -14.01
CA ASP A 216 37.12 -1.65 -14.86
C ASP A 216 35.69 -2.10 -15.17
N MET A 217 34.70 -1.69 -14.36
CA MET A 217 33.28 -2.07 -14.43
C MET A 217 33.07 -3.59 -14.58
N VAL A 218 33.90 -4.36 -13.88
CA VAL A 218 33.93 -5.82 -13.89
C VAL A 218 34.04 -6.35 -12.46
N ASP A 219 33.40 -7.49 -12.19
CA ASP A 219 33.44 -8.16 -10.90
C ASP A 219 34.82 -8.81 -10.72
N PRO A 220 35.60 -8.46 -9.68
CA PRO A 220 36.92 -9.05 -9.46
C PRO A 220 36.85 -10.53 -9.03
N VAL A 221 35.69 -11.03 -8.60
CA VAL A 221 35.52 -12.40 -8.10
C VAL A 221 35.05 -13.35 -9.20
N ASN A 222 34.15 -12.88 -10.07
CA ASN A 222 33.52 -13.69 -11.12
C ASN A 222 33.94 -13.30 -12.55
N GLY A 223 34.50 -12.10 -12.76
CA GLY A 223 34.83 -11.58 -14.09
C GLY A 223 33.63 -11.11 -14.91
N GLU A 224 32.44 -11.00 -14.31
CA GLU A 224 31.24 -10.55 -14.99
C GLU A 224 31.20 -9.02 -15.11
N LYS A 225 30.61 -8.49 -16.19
CA LYS A 225 30.47 -7.04 -16.38
C LYS A 225 29.44 -6.47 -15.40
N LEU A 226 29.77 -5.36 -14.75
CA LEU A 226 28.91 -4.67 -13.81
C LEU A 226 28.28 -3.44 -14.44
N THR A 227 27.07 -3.11 -13.97
CA THR A 227 26.46 -1.80 -14.14
C THR A 227 26.40 -1.07 -12.81
N ASP A 228 26.22 0.26 -12.82
CA ASP A 228 26.07 1.05 -11.60
C ASP A 228 24.91 0.57 -10.71
N ARG A 229 23.89 -0.04 -11.33
CA ARG A 229 22.75 -0.62 -10.61
C ARG A 229 23.12 -1.87 -9.84
N ASP A 230 24.15 -2.59 -10.26
CA ASP A 230 24.63 -3.85 -9.65
C ASP A 230 25.47 -3.61 -8.40
N ILE A 231 25.89 -2.37 -8.17
CA ILE A 231 26.61 -1.93 -6.99
C ILE A 231 25.58 -1.47 -5.96
N ILE A 232 25.27 -2.34 -4.99
CA ILE A 232 24.32 -2.03 -3.93
C ILE A 232 25.09 -1.54 -2.72
N VAL A 233 25.02 -0.24 -2.43
CA VAL A 233 25.62 0.34 -1.21
C VAL A 233 24.82 -0.10 0.00
N LEU A 234 25.47 -0.74 0.97
CA LEU A 234 24.82 -1.22 2.18
C LEU A 234 24.49 -0.05 3.11
N GLN A 235 23.29 -0.07 3.68
CA GLN A 235 22.90 0.87 4.71
C GLN A 235 23.66 0.55 6.00
N ARG A 236 24.20 1.59 6.63
CA ARG A 236 24.88 1.45 7.91
C ARG A 236 23.86 1.32 9.04
N GLY A 237 24.19 0.48 10.01
CA GLY A 237 23.43 0.42 11.26
C GLY A 237 23.60 1.72 12.04
N GLY A 238 22.50 2.31 12.49
CA GLY A 238 22.54 3.36 13.51
C GLY A 238 22.90 2.76 14.86
N THR A 239 23.74 3.44 15.62
CA THR A 239 23.78 3.20 17.07
C THR A 239 22.47 3.75 17.65
N GLY A 240 21.96 3.19 18.77
CA GLY A 240 20.61 3.46 19.29
C GLY A 240 20.25 4.92 19.62
N PHE A 241 21.12 5.89 19.32
CA PHE A 241 20.93 7.33 19.49
C PHE A 241 20.81 8.11 18.17
N ALA A 242 21.35 7.62 17.05
CA ALA A 242 21.30 8.30 15.76
C ALA A 242 21.40 7.31 14.59
N GLY A 243 20.51 7.47 13.61
CA GLY A 243 20.62 6.76 12.33
C GLY A 243 21.88 7.24 11.60
N SER A 244 22.78 6.33 11.27
CA SER A 244 23.95 6.66 10.45
C SER A 244 23.52 6.70 8.98
N GLY A 245 23.82 7.80 8.28
CA GLY A 245 23.52 7.96 6.85
C GLY A 245 22.08 8.38 6.49
N VAL A 246 21.21 8.64 7.47
CA VAL A 246 19.88 9.22 7.24
C VAL A 246 19.95 10.74 7.43
N LYS A 247 19.26 11.51 6.59
CA LYS A 247 19.15 12.97 6.70
C LYS A 247 18.46 13.32 8.04
N LEU A 248 19.24 13.60 9.07
CA LEU A 248 18.75 13.99 10.39
C LEU A 248 18.03 15.33 10.27
N GLN A 249 16.75 15.35 10.63
CA GLN A 249 15.95 16.56 10.74
C GLN A 249 15.80 16.86 12.22
N ALA A 250 16.36 17.99 12.66
CA ALA A 250 16.13 18.51 14.00
C ALA A 250 15.04 19.57 13.91
N GLU A 251 13.87 19.29 14.48
CA GLU A 251 12.79 20.26 14.61
C GLU A 251 12.77 20.82 16.04
N LYS A 252 12.92 22.14 16.17
CA LYS A 252 12.92 22.82 17.46
C LYS A 252 11.56 23.45 17.69
N SER A 253 10.72 22.82 18.50
CA SER A 253 9.48 23.44 18.99
C SER A 253 9.81 24.42 20.12
N ARG A 254 9.44 25.69 19.96
CA ARG A 254 9.46 26.69 21.03
C ARG A 254 8.01 27.09 21.30
N PRO A 255 7.54 27.12 22.56
CA PRO A 255 6.24 27.69 22.87
C PRO A 255 6.28 29.18 22.53
N VAL A 256 5.48 29.59 21.54
CA VAL A 256 5.20 30.99 21.25
C VAL A 256 3.99 31.35 22.11
N MET A 257 4.17 32.18 23.13
CA MET A 257 3.03 32.85 23.76
C MET A 257 2.44 33.79 22.72
N GLN A 258 1.22 33.49 22.26
CA GLN A 258 0.40 34.46 21.55
C GLN A 258 -0.29 35.34 22.60
N ALA A 259 0.06 36.63 22.54
CA ALA A 259 -0.48 37.78 23.29
C ALA A 259 -0.21 37.81 24.80
#